data_AF-A0AAD7VT53-F1
#
_entry.id   AF-A0AAD7VT53-F1
#
_cell.length_a   1.000
_cell.length_b   1.000
_cell.length_c   1.000
_cell.angle_alpha   90.00
_cell.angle_beta   90.00
_cell.angle_gamma   90.00
#
_symmetry.space_group_name_H-M   'P 1'
#
loop_
_entity.id
_entity.type
_entity.pdbx_description
1 polymer ?
#
loop_
_entity_poly.entity_id
_entity_poly.type
_entity_poly.pdbx_seq_one_letter_code
_entity_poly.pdbx_strand_id
1 'polypeptide(L)'
;MSLHNLSYVCSHLKNCSTARVPITSIQYTKLHLGVILGLYRHGIISHVQLGSRKGPDTDPVQVTSENISTRRLWVTLKYHNAEPVLKHALLESKPSKKKTMKLPGLKRLIEGYWAENTKPLDPGDLLFLRTDKGILEAREAVELQRGGQLLCRFTSLR
;
A
#
# COMPACT_ATOMS: atom_id res chain seq x y z
N MET A 1 -15.05 -3.12 4.08
CA MET A 1 -13.75 -2.67 3.50
C MET A 1 -13.37 -3.61 2.37
N SER A 2 -13.38 -3.14 1.11
CA SER A 2 -13.31 -4.01 -0.08
C SER A 2 -11.89 -4.11 -0.66
N LEU A 3 -11.46 -5.33 -0.98
CA LEU A 3 -10.27 -5.56 -1.81
C LEU A 3 -10.41 -4.95 -3.21
N HIS A 4 -11.66 -4.75 -3.65
CA HIS A 4 -11.99 -4.10 -4.89
C HIS A 4 -11.52 -2.63 -4.90
N ASN A 5 -11.78 -1.87 -3.83
CA ASN A 5 -11.30 -0.49 -3.73
C ASN A 5 -9.77 -0.44 -3.65
N LEU A 6 -9.14 -1.40 -2.96
CA LEU A 6 -7.68 -1.51 -2.95
C LEU A 6 -7.11 -1.75 -4.35
N SER A 7 -7.78 -2.58 -5.18
CA SER A 7 -7.34 -2.81 -6.56
C SER A 7 -7.35 -1.52 -7.39
N TYR A 8 -8.36 -0.66 -7.22
CA TYR A 8 -8.39 0.64 -7.87
C TYR A 8 -7.29 1.56 -7.37
N VAL A 9 -7.00 1.56 -6.06
CA VAL A 9 -5.90 2.35 -5.49
C VAL A 9 -4.55 1.90 -6.06
N CYS A 10 -4.28 0.60 -6.15
CA CYS A 10 -3.03 0.10 -6.75
C CYS A 10 -2.88 0.56 -8.20
N SER A 11 -3.91 0.35 -9.02
CA SER A 11 -3.90 0.78 -10.44
C SER A 11 -3.77 2.30 -10.57
N HIS A 12 -4.47 3.07 -9.74
CA HIS A 12 -4.43 4.53 -9.73
C HIS A 12 -3.03 5.05 -9.40
N LEU A 13 -2.40 4.53 -8.33
CA LEU A 13 -1.03 4.91 -7.96
C LEU A 13 -0.04 4.55 -9.07
N LYS A 14 -0.19 3.39 -9.72
CA LYS A 14 0.65 3.01 -10.86
C LYS A 14 0.47 3.96 -12.05
N ASN A 15 -0.77 4.35 -12.35
CA ASN A 15 -1.07 5.29 -13.43
C ASN A 15 -0.49 6.67 -13.15
N CYS A 16 -0.74 7.23 -11.96
CA CYS A 16 -0.17 8.52 -11.54
C CYS A 16 1.36 8.52 -11.56
N SER A 17 1.97 7.44 -11.08
CA SER A 17 3.42 7.24 -11.11
C SER A 17 3.97 7.27 -12.54
N THR A 18 3.31 6.54 -13.45
CA THR A 18 3.69 6.44 -14.86
C THR A 18 3.49 7.78 -15.60
N ALA A 19 2.41 8.50 -15.28
CA ALA A 19 2.12 9.83 -15.81
C ALA A 19 2.95 10.95 -15.13
N ARG A 20 3.86 10.61 -14.21
CA ARG A 20 4.72 11.56 -13.48
C ARG A 20 3.93 12.65 -12.73
N VAL A 21 2.76 12.29 -12.20
CA VAL A 21 1.93 13.19 -11.40
C VAL A 21 2.51 13.29 -9.98
N PRO A 22 2.91 14.49 -9.51
CA PRO A 22 3.59 14.62 -8.22
C PRO A 22 2.68 14.32 -7.02
N ILE A 23 1.41 14.69 -7.10
CA ILE A 23 0.46 14.54 -6.00
C ILE A 23 -0.86 13.97 -6.50
N THR A 24 -1.42 13.01 -5.76
CA THR A 24 -2.68 12.37 -6.12
C THR A 24 -3.55 12.15 -4.89
N SER A 25 -4.86 12.01 -5.10
CA SER A 25 -5.81 11.74 -4.00
C SER A 25 -6.43 10.36 -4.12
N ILE A 26 -6.66 9.71 -2.98
CA ILE A 26 -7.38 8.43 -2.86
C ILE A 26 -8.44 8.51 -1.76
N GLN A 27 -9.38 7.56 -1.77
CA GLN A 27 -10.43 7.51 -0.75
C GLN A 27 -9.84 7.27 0.65
N TYR A 28 -10.28 8.04 1.64
CA TYR A 28 -9.88 7.84 3.03
C TYR A 28 -10.55 6.61 3.62
N THR A 29 -9.75 5.59 3.91
CA THR A 29 -10.15 4.40 4.68
C THR A 29 -9.00 3.95 5.56
N LYS A 30 -9.29 3.27 6.67
CA LYS A 30 -8.25 2.72 7.56
C LYS A 30 -7.31 1.75 6.83
N LEU A 31 -7.82 0.98 5.87
CA LEU A 31 -7.03 0.05 5.08
C LEU A 31 -6.06 0.80 4.15
N HIS A 32 -6.56 1.78 3.39
CA HIS A 32 -5.71 2.57 2.50
C HIS A 32 -4.67 3.35 3.30
N LEU A 33 -5.07 3.97 4.41
CA LEU A 33 -4.15 4.70 5.29
C LEU A 33 -3.03 3.79 5.79
N GLY A 34 -3.33 2.57 6.25
CA GLY A 34 -2.30 1.63 6.71
C GLY A 34 -1.29 1.27 5.62
N VAL A 35 -1.76 1.00 4.39
CA VAL A 35 -0.88 0.71 3.25
C VAL A 35 -0.03 1.93 2.88
N ILE A 36 -0.64 3.12 2.75
CA ILE A 36 0.08 4.34 2.37
C ILE A 36 1.10 4.74 3.45
N LEU A 37 0.77 4.61 4.73
CA LEU A 37 1.70 4.86 5.83
C LEU A 37 2.87 3.88 5.79
N GLY A 38 2.63 2.60 5.48
CA GLY A 38 3.69 1.63 5.25
C GLY A 38 4.61 2.05 4.11
N LEU A 39 4.05 2.46 2.96
CA LEU A 39 4.82 2.97 1.82
C LEU A 39 5.62 4.23 2.15
N TYR A 40 5.07 5.11 2.99
CA TYR A 40 5.78 6.29 3.49
C TYR A 40 6.95 5.91 4.41
N ARG A 41 6.73 5.01 5.38
CA ARG A 41 7.77 4.51 6.30
C ARG A 41 8.92 3.84 5.57
N HIS A 42 8.65 3.12 4.48
CA HIS A 42 9.67 2.50 3.63
C HIS A 42 10.20 3.42 2.51
N GLY A 43 9.78 4.68 2.45
CA GLY A 43 10.35 5.68 1.55
C GLY A 43 9.97 5.56 0.07
N ILE A 44 8.94 4.79 -0.28
CA ILE A 44 8.38 4.71 -1.65
C ILE A 44 7.57 5.96 -1.98
N ILE A 45 6.85 6.49 -0.98
CA ILE A 45 6.04 7.71 -1.07
C ILE A 45 6.75 8.82 -0.31
N SER A 46 6.68 10.05 -0.82
CA SER A 46 7.35 11.22 -0.23
C SER A 46 6.59 11.80 0.97
N HIS A 47 5.27 11.91 0.86
CA HIS A 47 4.43 12.50 1.91
C HIS A 47 2.99 11.98 1.83
N VAL A 48 2.29 11.99 2.97
CA VAL A 48 0.87 11.70 3.08
C VAL A 48 0.20 12.71 4.00
N GLN A 49 -0.92 13.27 3.54
CA GLN A 49 -1.72 14.24 4.28
C GLN A 49 -3.21 13.98 4.08
N LEU A 50 -4.02 14.42 5.04
CA LEU A 50 -5.48 14.41 4.91
C LEU A 50 -5.94 15.61 4.09
N GLY A 51 -7.12 15.47 3.49
CA GLY A 51 -7.73 16.53 2.71
C GLY A 51 -9.19 16.27 2.40
N SER A 52 -9.77 17.20 1.67
CA SER A 52 -11.07 17.05 1.04
C SER A 52 -10.92 16.63 -0.43
N ARG A 53 -12.03 16.59 -1.17
CA ARG A 53 -12.03 16.41 -2.64
C ARG A 53 -11.39 17.59 -3.39
N LYS A 54 -11.35 18.77 -2.76
CA LYS A 54 -10.81 19.99 -3.38
C LYS A 54 -9.30 20.08 -3.32
N GLY A 55 -8.70 19.51 -2.27
CA GLY A 55 -7.28 19.67 -2.01
C GLY A 55 -6.87 19.06 -0.66
N PRO A 56 -5.55 18.98 -0.40
CA PRO A 56 -5.04 18.69 0.92
C PRO A 56 -5.45 19.78 1.93
N ASP A 57 -5.66 19.39 3.18
CA ASP A 57 -5.98 20.33 4.26
C ASP A 57 -4.72 21.13 4.65
N THR A 58 -4.84 22.46 4.79
CA THR A 58 -3.74 23.32 5.28
C THR A 58 -3.57 23.20 6.79
N ASP A 59 -4.69 23.08 7.48
CA ASP A 59 -4.78 23.00 8.94
C ASP A 59 -5.41 21.65 9.33
N PRO A 60 -5.06 21.07 10.49
CA PRO A 60 -5.64 19.81 10.92
C PRO A 60 -7.16 19.93 11.10
N VAL A 61 -7.93 19.23 10.24
CA VAL A 61 -9.39 19.17 10.37
C VAL A 61 -9.82 17.84 11.00
N GLN A 62 -10.61 17.92 12.06
CA GLN A 62 -11.17 16.73 12.70
C GLN A 62 -12.09 15.97 11.73
N VAL A 63 -11.88 14.66 11.64
CA VAL A 63 -12.75 13.79 10.84
C VAL A 63 -14.00 13.46 11.65
N THR A 64 -15.16 13.88 11.12
CA THR A 64 -16.48 13.69 11.74
C THR A 64 -17.40 12.92 10.79
N SER A 65 -18.51 12.40 11.30
CA SER A 65 -19.53 11.70 10.48
C SER A 65 -20.08 12.56 9.34
N GLU A 66 -20.08 13.89 9.51
CA GLU A 66 -20.57 14.84 8.50
C GLU A 66 -19.58 15.00 7.33
N ASN A 67 -18.28 14.97 7.61
CA ASN A 67 -17.26 15.26 6.60
C ASN A 67 -16.59 14.02 5.99
N ILE A 68 -16.72 12.84 6.62
CA ILE A 68 -16.05 11.60 6.22
C ILE A 68 -16.25 11.24 4.73
N SER A 69 -17.43 11.53 4.17
CA SER A 69 -17.79 11.23 2.77
C SER A 69 -16.96 12.03 1.74
N THR A 70 -16.44 13.18 2.16
CA THR A 70 -15.61 14.07 1.34
C THR A 70 -14.12 13.92 1.60
N ARG A 71 -13.73 13.22 2.67
CA ARG A 71 -12.33 13.05 3.06
C ARG A 71 -11.55 12.20 2.05
N ARG A 72 -10.31 12.60 1.85
CA ARG A 72 -9.32 12.00 0.95
C ARG A 72 -7.98 11.88 1.64
N LEU A 73 -7.20 10.90 1.21
CA LEU A 73 -5.77 10.85 1.48
C LEU A 73 -5.07 11.46 0.28
N TRP A 74 -4.31 12.51 0.51
CA TRP A 74 -3.45 13.12 -0.48
C TRP A 74 -2.04 12.53 -0.33
N VAL A 75 -1.51 12.04 -1.44
CA VAL A 75 -0.31 11.23 -1.50
C VAL A 75 0.65 11.88 -2.47
N THR A 76 1.83 12.25 -1.99
CA THR A 76 2.90 12.81 -2.80
C THR A 76 3.82 11.69 -3.28
N LEU A 77 3.82 11.42 -4.58
CA LEU A 77 4.66 10.40 -5.19
C LEU A 77 6.13 10.85 -5.25
N LYS A 78 7.05 9.90 -5.13
CA LYS A 78 8.48 10.15 -5.10
C LYS A 78 9.11 9.84 -6.47
N TYR A 79 10.00 10.71 -6.90
CA TYR A 79 10.75 10.59 -8.15
C TYR A 79 12.24 10.78 -7.86
N HIS A 80 13.08 10.02 -8.55
CA HIS A 80 14.53 10.09 -8.45
C HIS A 80 15.12 9.99 -9.86
N ASN A 81 16.04 10.88 -10.23
CA ASN A 81 16.62 10.95 -11.57
C ASN A 81 15.58 10.93 -12.70
N ALA A 82 14.50 11.72 -12.56
CA ALA A 82 13.36 11.77 -13.49
C ALA A 82 12.59 10.44 -13.67
N GLU A 83 12.86 9.44 -12.83
CA GLU A 83 12.14 8.18 -12.79
C GLU A 83 11.26 8.05 -11.55
N PRO A 84 10.08 7.42 -11.67
CA PRO A 84 9.25 7.14 -10.50
C PRO A 84 9.90 6.10 -9.59
N VAL A 85 9.92 6.38 -8.28
CA VAL A 85 10.32 5.40 -7.27
C VAL A 85 9.29 4.27 -7.21
N LEU A 86 8.00 4.56 -7.31
CA LEU A 86 6.97 3.51 -7.37
C LEU A 86 6.87 2.93 -8.79
N LYS A 87 7.46 1.77 -9.05
CA LYS A 87 7.46 1.14 -10.38
C LYS A 87 6.22 0.28 -10.62
N HIS A 88 5.86 -0.57 -9.67
CA HIS A 88 4.70 -1.46 -9.77
C HIS A 88 3.85 -1.44 -8.50
N ALA A 89 2.54 -1.61 -8.68
CA ALA A 89 1.56 -1.75 -7.61
C ALA A 89 0.59 -2.86 -8.01
N LEU A 90 0.74 -4.04 -7.40
CA LEU A 90 0.01 -5.25 -7.76
C LEU A 90 -0.85 -5.72 -6.59
N LEU A 91 -2.03 -6.25 -6.90
CA LEU A 91 -2.90 -6.85 -5.91
C LEU A 91 -2.59 -8.35 -5.80
N GLU A 92 -2.34 -8.85 -4.58
CA GLU A 92 -2.05 -10.27 -4.33
C GLU A 92 -3.33 -11.07 -4.03
N SER A 93 -4.23 -10.50 -3.21
CA SER A 93 -5.57 -11.06 -3.00
C SER A 93 -6.60 -10.38 -3.90
N LYS A 94 -7.15 -11.13 -4.85
CA LYS A 94 -8.31 -10.66 -5.64
C LYS A 94 -9.58 -10.76 -4.80
N PRO A 95 -10.60 -9.91 -5.04
CA PRO A 95 -11.90 -10.05 -4.37
C PRO A 95 -12.51 -11.46 -4.52
N SER A 96 -12.34 -12.07 -5.70
CA SER A 96 -12.79 -13.43 -6.02
C SER A 96 -11.93 -14.54 -5.41
N LYS A 97 -10.66 -14.27 -5.11
CA LYS A 97 -9.73 -15.25 -4.53
C LYS A 97 -8.78 -14.57 -3.56
N LYS A 98 -9.13 -14.66 -2.27
CA LYS A 98 -8.32 -14.17 -1.17
C LYS A 98 -7.18 -15.16 -0.91
N LYS A 99 -5.96 -14.66 -0.81
CA LYS A 99 -4.77 -15.42 -0.44
C LYS A 99 -4.38 -15.09 0.99
N THR A 100 -4.17 -16.12 1.81
CA THR A 100 -3.68 -16.00 3.18
C THR A 100 -2.43 -16.84 3.30
N MET A 101 -1.41 -16.31 3.97
CA MET A 101 -0.14 -17.00 4.15
C MET A 101 0.19 -17.11 5.64
N LYS A 102 0.65 -18.29 6.05
CA LYS A 102 1.19 -18.52 7.40
C LYS A 102 2.66 -18.08 7.48
N LEU A 103 3.17 -17.97 8.71
CA LEU A 103 4.54 -17.55 9.00
C LEU A 103 5.62 -18.32 8.19
N PRO A 104 5.58 -19.66 8.07
CA PRO A 104 6.58 -20.39 7.29
C PRO A 104 6.59 -20.00 5.81
N GLY A 105 5.41 -19.77 5.22
CA GLY A 105 5.29 -19.33 3.83
C GLY A 105 5.82 -17.90 3.62
N LEU A 106 5.57 -16.99 4.59
CA LEU A 106 6.10 -15.63 4.52
C LEU A 106 7.64 -15.59 4.61
N LYS A 107 8.23 -16.39 5.50
CA LYS A 107 9.70 -16.51 5.60
C LYS A 107 10.31 -16.97 4.28
N ARG A 108 9.73 -18.02 3.68
CA ARG A 108 10.15 -18.51 2.36
C ARG A 108 10.10 -17.43 1.28
N LEU A 109 9.04 -16.62 1.23
CA LEU A 109 8.95 -15.53 0.25
C LEU A 109 10.06 -14.49 0.42
N ILE A 110 10.37 -14.12 1.66
CA ILE A 110 11.42 -13.13 1.99
C ILE A 110 12.81 -13.69 1.66
N GLU A 111 13.01 -15.00 1.86
CA GLU A 111 14.24 -15.73 1.53
C GLU A 111 14.42 -15.96 0.01
N GLY A 112 13.48 -15.52 -0.82
CA GLY A 112 13.58 -15.65 -2.28
C GLY A 112 12.98 -16.95 -2.85
N TYR A 113 12.27 -17.73 -2.04
CA TYR A 113 11.61 -18.96 -2.49
C TYR A 113 10.11 -18.76 -2.76
N TRP A 114 9.59 -19.55 -3.69
CA TRP A 114 8.15 -19.63 -3.92
C TRP A 114 7.44 -20.25 -2.71
N ALA A 115 6.25 -19.73 -2.42
CA ALA A 115 5.32 -20.27 -1.42
C ALA A 115 3.87 -20.08 -1.87
N GLU A 116 3.06 -21.14 -1.76
CA GLU A 116 1.60 -21.11 -1.98
C GLU A 116 1.16 -20.37 -3.27
N ASN A 117 1.82 -20.64 -4.40
CA ASN A 117 1.59 -19.98 -5.70
C ASN A 117 1.73 -18.44 -5.66
N THR A 118 2.60 -17.96 -4.79
CA THR A 118 3.00 -16.56 -4.69
C THR A 118 4.48 -16.46 -4.98
N LYS A 119 4.83 -15.50 -5.85
CA LYS A 119 6.22 -15.24 -6.24
C LYS A 119 7.05 -14.79 -5.04
N PRO A 120 8.35 -15.14 -4.98
CA PRO A 120 9.26 -14.58 -3.98
C PRO A 120 9.32 -13.05 -4.04
N LEU A 121 9.83 -12.43 -2.97
CA LEU A 121 10.07 -10.99 -2.94
C LEU A 121 11.43 -10.67 -3.51
N ASP A 122 11.46 -9.80 -4.52
CA ASP A 122 12.70 -9.27 -5.05
C ASP A 122 13.25 -8.14 -4.15
N PRO A 123 14.54 -7.79 -4.25
CA PRO A 123 15.07 -6.58 -3.64
C PRO A 123 14.25 -5.34 -4.06
N GLY A 124 13.78 -4.57 -3.08
CA GLY A 124 12.92 -3.40 -3.30
C GLY A 124 11.41 -3.71 -3.35
N ASP A 125 10.99 -4.97 -3.26
CA ASP A 125 9.58 -5.33 -3.09
C ASP A 125 9.14 -5.17 -1.63
N LEU A 126 7.96 -4.55 -1.48
CA LEU A 126 7.20 -4.51 -0.23
C LEU A 126 5.90 -5.28 -0.43
N LEU A 127 5.64 -6.24 0.45
CA LEU A 127 4.40 -7.00 0.46
C LEU A 127 3.60 -6.65 1.71
N PHE A 128 2.42 -6.06 1.54
CA PHE A 128 1.54 -5.70 2.63
C PHE A 128 0.53 -6.81 2.93
N LEU A 129 0.32 -7.03 4.22
CA LEU A 129 -0.53 -8.06 4.79
C LEU A 129 -1.59 -7.44 5.68
N ARG A 130 -2.76 -8.06 5.72
CA ARG A 130 -3.73 -7.85 6.79
C ARG A 130 -3.56 -8.93 7.85
N THR A 131 -3.18 -8.51 9.04
CA THR A 131 -2.97 -9.36 10.22
C THR A 131 -3.97 -9.00 11.33
N ASP A 132 -3.90 -9.73 12.44
CA ASP A 132 -4.60 -9.40 13.70
C ASP A 132 -4.11 -8.08 14.33
N LYS A 133 -2.87 -7.66 14.04
CA LYS A 133 -2.26 -6.41 14.52
C LYS A 133 -2.43 -5.21 13.57
N GLY A 134 -3.14 -5.41 12.45
CA GLY A 134 -3.38 -4.37 11.44
C GLY A 134 -2.65 -4.65 10.13
N ILE A 135 -2.34 -3.57 9.40
CA ILE A 135 -1.61 -3.64 8.13
C ILE A 135 -0.12 -3.64 8.45
N LEU A 136 0.58 -4.69 8.03
CA LEU A 136 2.02 -4.84 8.24
C LEU A 136 2.70 -5.17 6.91
N GLU A 137 3.95 -4.74 6.77
CA GLU A 137 4.82 -5.27 5.71
C GLU A 137 5.26 -6.71 6.05
N ALA A 138 5.62 -7.52 5.05
CA ALA A 138 5.93 -8.93 5.23
C ALA A 138 7.06 -9.21 6.24
N ARG A 139 8.12 -8.41 6.25
CA ARG A 139 9.25 -8.53 7.17
C ARG A 139 8.83 -8.13 8.58
N GLU A 140 8.09 -7.02 8.72
CA GLU A 140 7.48 -6.63 10.01
C GLU A 140 6.55 -7.73 10.57
N ALA A 141 5.76 -8.37 9.71
CA ALA A 141 4.87 -9.45 10.11
C ALA A 141 5.66 -10.70 10.55
N VAL A 142 6.77 -11.01 9.89
CA VAL A 142 7.66 -12.12 10.29
C VAL A 142 8.33 -11.84 11.64
N GLU A 143 8.81 -10.62 11.86
CA GLU A 143 9.37 -10.18 13.15
C GLU A 143 8.36 -10.34 14.29
N LEU A 144 7.09 -9.97 14.04
CA LEU A 144 5.99 -10.12 15.00
C LEU A 144 5.39 -11.53 15.04
N GLN A 145 5.97 -12.50 14.32
CA GLN A 145 5.50 -13.88 14.23
C GLN A 145 4.00 -13.97 13.84
N ARG A 146 3.58 -13.15 12.88
CA ARG A 146 2.21 -13.11 12.36
C ARG A 146 2.14 -13.56 10.91
N GLY A 147 1.14 -14.40 10.63
CA GLY A 147 0.63 -14.62 9.28
C GLY A 147 -0.49 -13.64 8.96
N GLY A 148 -1.01 -13.69 7.75
CA GLY A 148 -2.10 -12.81 7.38
C GLY A 148 -2.57 -12.98 5.95
N GLN A 149 -3.60 -12.22 5.60
CA GLN A 149 -4.08 -12.15 4.24
C GLN A 149 -3.13 -11.25 3.42
N LEU A 150 -2.60 -11.76 2.32
CA LEU A 150 -1.82 -10.95 1.37
C LEU A 150 -2.72 -9.87 0.77
N LEU A 151 -2.29 -8.62 0.75
CA LEU A 151 -3.09 -7.53 0.17
C LEU A 151 -2.53 -7.12 -1.18
N CYS A 152 -1.38 -6.47 -1.17
CA CYS A 152 -0.76 -5.88 -2.33
C CYS A 152 0.76 -5.90 -2.21
N ARG A 153 1.40 -5.93 -3.37
CA ARG A 153 2.84 -5.85 -3.56
C ARG A 153 3.18 -4.56 -4.27
N PHE A 154 4.17 -3.84 -3.77
CA PHE A 154 4.73 -2.66 -4.43
C PHE A 154 6.20 -2.89 -4.71
N THR A 155 6.65 -2.48 -5.89
CA THR A 155 8.05 -2.61 -6.30
C THR A 155 8.63 -1.21 -6.44
N SER A 156 9.72 -0.96 -5.70
CA SER A 156 10.49 0.27 -5.81
C SER A 156 11.44 0.24 -7.01
N LEU A 157 11.80 1.43 -7.49
CA LEU A 157 12.98 1.64 -8.33
C LEU A 157 14.21 1.13 -7.58
N ARG A 158 15.06 0.41 -8.32
CA ARG A 158 16.37 -0.07 -7.87
C ARG A 158 17.41 1.04 -8.00
#